data_AF-A0A2N6B4K7-F1
#
_entry.id   AF-A0A2N6B4K7-F1
#
_cell.length_a   1.000
_cell.length_b   1.000
_cell.length_c   1.000
_cell.angle_alpha   90.00
_cell.angle_beta   90.00
_cell.angle_gamma   90.00
#
_symmetry.space_group_name_H-M   'P 1'
#
loop_
_entity.id
_entity.type
_entity.pdbx_description
1 polymer ?
#
loop_
_entity_poly.entity_id
_entity_poly.type
_entity_poly.pdbx_seq_one_letter_code
_entity_poly.pdbx_strand_id
1 'polypeptide(L)'
;MPKKEDIRWFKETFWNELEAALDGTVFDPDMLVAHPRGQEMFDIARAALLAMAEHVPGYGFAKNRPDKFCHGFGVFQYDLQFFKSDPDYFLERRYERFEETLGRALRELTSALKKRDLDHKPSISDFEFCTVAITYNTGGFKPNKGLKQGHFDGSKYYGEHINDYLAIARGIPAPGEVEAQPAEPLVLSATGPFFRVETLTTSLRLRSEPEISSPLTRNVIAEMPDGWPVRAFTGEAVNGFIEIETVIDGTVFRGFSSLDYLVPVDAAPEVVVSASLAASKEKAIPAVWMPRKQGTITKRTENANAHSLNEANMPGRSSGTPDELRAELATIITYLDPAKGAHKRYRPHSGLTFCNIYAHDFCALAGVYLPRVWWTDKALLKIAAGDQPKPLYGDTIREMRANDLFRWLRDYGGPHGWLRATSSTELQNRANLGAVCLIIARRKQEGRSGHVAMVVPETATWTAKRMPGGEVSSPLQSQAGSKNFNYGTGTSGWWTASRFAEFAMWYHP
;
A
#
# COMPACT_ATOMS: atom_id res chain seq x y z
N MET A 1 2.10 43.09 46.63
CA MET A 1 1.32 42.26 45.68
C MET A 1 0.42 43.18 44.89
N PRO A 2 0.23 42.94 43.58
CA PRO A 2 -0.71 43.71 42.78
C PRO A 2 -2.11 43.61 43.36
N LYS A 3 -2.85 44.72 43.41
CA LYS A 3 -4.24 44.77 43.84
C LYS A 3 -5.17 44.53 42.65
N LYS A 4 -6.45 44.27 42.93
CA LYS A 4 -7.48 44.05 41.91
C LYS A 4 -7.58 45.24 40.94
N GLU A 5 -7.37 46.46 41.44
CA GLU A 5 -7.37 47.67 40.61
C GLU A 5 -6.16 47.74 39.66
N ASP A 6 -5.00 47.26 40.10
CA ASP A 6 -3.76 47.24 39.29
C ASP A 6 -3.89 46.25 38.13
N ILE A 7 -4.51 45.10 38.36
CA ILE A 7 -4.78 44.09 37.32
C ILE A 7 -5.81 44.63 36.31
N ARG A 8 -6.84 45.33 36.77
CA ARG A 8 -7.85 45.94 35.87
C ARG A 8 -7.22 47.03 35.00
N TRP A 9 -6.43 47.93 35.58
CA TRP A 9 -5.74 48.98 34.84
C TRP A 9 -4.79 48.41 33.78
N PHE A 10 -4.00 47.39 34.14
CA PHE A 10 -3.10 46.72 33.21
C PHE A 10 -3.87 46.10 32.04
N LYS A 11 -4.99 45.43 32.32
CA LYS A 11 -5.84 44.84 31.28
C LYS A 11 -6.43 45.91 30.37
N GLU A 12 -7.06 46.96 30.90
CA GLU A 12 -7.67 48.01 30.09
C GLU A 12 -6.66 48.79 29.23
N THR A 13 -5.42 48.95 29.72
CA THR A 13 -4.39 49.74 29.04
C THR A 13 -3.69 48.97 27.93
N PHE A 14 -3.41 47.68 28.14
CA PHE A 14 -2.56 46.88 27.25
C PHE A 14 -3.31 45.76 26.50
N TRP A 15 -4.65 45.69 26.61
CA TRP A 15 -5.44 44.58 26.06
C TRP A 15 -5.19 44.32 24.58
N ASN A 16 -5.20 45.36 23.75
CA ASN A 16 -5.07 45.21 22.29
C ASN A 16 -3.68 44.68 21.88
N GLU A 17 -2.64 45.01 22.66
CA GLU A 17 -1.26 44.58 22.41
C GLU A 17 -1.02 43.16 22.95
N LEU A 18 -1.64 42.84 24.09
CA LEU A 18 -1.73 41.48 24.62
C LEU A 18 -2.48 40.56 23.65
N GLU A 19 -3.66 40.94 23.18
CA GLU A 19 -4.47 40.12 22.26
C GLU A 19 -3.70 39.73 20.99
N ALA A 20 -2.96 40.68 20.40
CA ALA A 20 -2.10 40.41 19.24
C ALA A 20 -0.87 39.54 19.58
N ALA A 21 -0.28 39.70 20.76
CA ALA A 21 0.90 38.93 21.20
C ALA A 21 0.56 37.52 21.70
N LEU A 22 -0.70 37.30 22.09
CA LEU A 22 -1.20 36.05 22.65
C LEU A 22 -1.87 35.14 21.61
N ASP A 23 -2.00 35.61 20.36
CA ASP A 23 -2.49 34.80 19.26
C ASP A 23 -1.58 33.57 19.05
N GLY A 24 -2.13 32.38 19.25
CA GLY A 24 -1.40 31.11 19.21
C GLY A 24 -0.61 30.73 20.47
N THR A 25 -0.69 31.48 21.57
CA THR A 25 -0.06 31.08 22.85
C THR A 25 -0.99 30.23 23.72
N VAL A 26 -0.40 29.34 24.52
CA VAL A 26 -1.10 28.38 25.38
C VAL A 26 -2.03 29.14 26.34
N PHE A 27 -3.33 28.85 26.25
CA PHE A 27 -4.38 29.39 27.13
C PHE A 27 -3.97 29.24 28.61
N ASP A 28 -3.52 30.34 29.23
CA ASP A 28 -3.30 30.42 30.67
C ASP A 28 -4.62 30.82 31.38
N PRO A 29 -4.69 30.74 32.73
CA PRO A 29 -5.91 31.10 33.45
C PRO A 29 -6.39 32.52 33.16
N ASP A 30 -5.46 33.47 33.05
CA ASP A 30 -5.80 34.90 32.88
C ASP A 30 -6.36 35.18 31.49
N MET A 31 -5.82 34.52 30.46
CA MET A 31 -6.36 34.54 29.09
C MET A 31 -7.74 33.90 29.01
N LEU A 32 -7.93 32.76 29.69
CA LEU A 32 -9.23 32.10 29.70
C LEU A 32 -10.28 32.98 30.33
N VAL A 33 -10.02 33.47 31.54
CA VAL A 33 -10.97 34.28 32.32
C VAL A 33 -11.28 35.63 31.66
N ALA A 34 -10.38 36.16 30.83
CA ALA A 34 -10.62 37.37 30.07
C ALA A 34 -11.63 37.18 28.91
N HIS A 35 -11.83 35.95 28.43
CA HIS A 35 -12.84 35.66 27.41
C HIS A 35 -14.26 35.73 28.01
N PRO A 36 -15.29 36.14 27.24
CA PRO A 36 -16.69 36.00 27.66
C PRO A 36 -16.98 34.59 28.17
N ARG A 37 -17.57 34.50 29.37
CA ARG A 37 -17.84 33.25 30.11
C ARG A 37 -16.60 32.39 30.41
N GLY A 38 -15.41 32.97 30.32
CA GLY A 38 -14.14 32.31 30.56
C GLY A 38 -13.94 31.83 31.98
N GLN A 39 -14.45 32.57 32.98
CA GLN A 39 -14.41 32.12 34.37
C GLN A 39 -15.19 30.82 34.57
N GLU A 40 -16.39 30.71 33.97
CA GLU A 40 -17.22 29.52 34.02
C GLU A 40 -16.48 28.31 33.43
N MET A 41 -15.78 28.53 32.30
CA MET A 41 -14.97 27.50 31.67
C MET A 41 -13.75 27.10 32.50
N PHE A 42 -13.05 28.07 33.11
CA PHE A 42 -11.93 27.80 34.01
C PHE A 42 -12.39 26.92 35.18
N ASP A 43 -13.54 27.23 35.77
CA ASP A 43 -14.09 26.47 36.90
C ASP A 43 -14.41 25.03 36.49
N ILE A 44 -15.01 24.82 35.31
CA ILE A 44 -15.27 23.48 34.74
C ILE A 44 -13.95 22.72 34.52
N ALA A 45 -12.98 23.35 33.85
CA ALA A 45 -11.69 22.73 33.52
C ALA A 45 -10.87 22.40 34.77
N ARG A 46 -10.96 23.25 35.80
CA ARG A 46 -10.32 23.06 37.09
C ARG A 46 -10.96 21.92 37.88
N ALA A 47 -12.29 21.89 37.93
CA ALA A 47 -13.03 20.82 38.59
C ALA A 47 -12.74 19.45 37.95
N ALA A 48 -12.69 19.38 36.62
CA ALA A 48 -12.34 18.16 35.90
C ALA A 48 -10.93 17.66 36.24
N LEU A 49 -9.93 18.56 36.30
CA LEU A 49 -8.56 18.21 36.66
C LEU A 49 -8.47 17.68 38.10
N LEU A 50 -9.18 18.32 39.03
CA LEU A 50 -9.22 17.88 40.43
C LEU A 50 -9.89 16.52 40.59
N ALA A 51 -11.01 16.27 39.90
CA ALA A 51 -11.68 14.98 39.89
C ALA A 51 -10.77 13.87 39.32
N MET A 52 -10.04 14.15 38.23
CA MET A 52 -9.06 13.20 37.69
C MET A 52 -7.93 12.92 38.71
N ALA A 53 -7.48 13.94 39.44
CA ALA A 53 -6.43 13.81 40.47
C ALA A 53 -6.86 12.97 41.70
N GLU A 54 -8.15 12.65 41.85
CA GLU A 54 -8.63 11.70 42.85
C GLU A 54 -8.38 10.24 42.44
N HIS A 55 -8.37 9.95 41.14
CA HIS A 55 -8.29 8.59 40.60
C HIS A 55 -6.95 8.26 39.95
N VAL A 56 -6.20 9.27 39.49
CA VAL A 56 -4.96 9.09 38.75
C VAL A 56 -3.79 9.72 39.52
N PRO A 57 -2.92 8.92 40.18
CA PRO A 57 -1.86 9.44 41.07
C PRO A 57 -0.95 10.49 40.43
N GLY A 58 -0.70 10.40 39.12
CA GLY A 58 0.12 11.34 38.37
C GLY A 58 -0.41 12.79 38.36
N TYR A 59 -1.68 13.01 38.67
CA TYR A 59 -2.30 14.34 38.67
C TYR A 59 -2.45 14.97 40.05
N GLY A 60 -1.92 14.35 41.12
CA GLY A 60 -2.00 14.89 42.48
C GLY A 60 -1.45 16.31 42.66
N PHE A 61 -0.54 16.75 41.78
CA PHE A 61 -0.01 18.12 41.76
C PHE A 61 -1.11 19.19 41.64
N ALA A 62 -2.24 18.87 41.00
CA ALA A 62 -3.32 19.80 40.76
C ALA A 62 -3.88 20.40 42.06
N LYS A 63 -3.93 19.61 43.15
CA LYS A 63 -4.45 20.05 44.46
C LYS A 63 -3.68 21.24 45.04
N ASN A 64 -2.39 21.34 44.74
CA ASN A 64 -1.49 22.36 45.28
C ASN A 64 -1.16 23.48 44.27
N ARG A 65 -1.65 23.38 43.03
CA ARG A 65 -1.38 24.36 41.96
C ARG A 65 -2.69 24.92 41.42
N PRO A 66 -3.22 26.03 41.99
CA PRO A 66 -4.54 26.57 41.65
C PRO A 66 -4.64 27.08 40.20
N ASP A 67 -3.52 27.40 39.58
CA ASP A 67 -3.40 27.87 38.19
C ASP A 67 -3.48 26.74 37.14
N LYS A 68 -3.60 25.48 37.56
CA LYS A 68 -3.67 24.32 36.64
C LYS A 68 -5.11 23.89 36.38
N PHE A 69 -5.42 23.59 35.13
CA PHE A 69 -6.73 23.16 34.67
C PHE A 69 -6.58 22.27 33.42
N CYS A 70 -7.63 21.54 33.04
CA CYS A 70 -7.61 20.70 31.85
C CYS A 70 -7.65 21.53 30.55
N HIS A 71 -6.85 21.14 29.56
CA HIS A 71 -6.88 21.73 28.22
C HIS A 71 -7.51 20.83 27.16
N GLY A 72 -7.60 19.51 27.38
CA GLY A 72 -8.20 18.56 26.44
C GLY A 72 -9.52 18.01 26.95
N PHE A 73 -10.55 17.98 26.10
CA PHE A 73 -11.90 17.55 26.46
C PHE A 73 -12.45 16.46 25.52
N GLY A 74 -13.02 15.40 26.10
CA GLY A 74 -13.70 14.31 25.36
C GLY A 74 -12.77 13.22 24.81
N VAL A 75 -13.37 12.18 24.23
CA VAL A 75 -12.66 10.95 23.81
C VAL A 75 -11.64 11.19 22.69
N PHE A 76 -11.95 12.08 21.76
CA PHE A 76 -11.05 12.44 20.64
C PHE A 76 -10.24 13.72 20.91
N GLN A 77 -10.16 14.13 22.19
CA GLN A 77 -9.40 15.30 22.67
C GLN A 77 -9.65 16.58 21.85
N TYR A 78 -10.66 17.35 22.23
CA TYR A 78 -10.88 18.69 21.72
C TYR A 78 -10.21 19.74 22.61
N ASP A 79 -9.34 20.56 22.02
CA ASP A 79 -8.50 21.50 22.75
C ASP A 79 -9.27 22.75 23.20
N LEU A 80 -9.02 23.20 24.43
CA LEU A 80 -9.69 24.33 25.04
C LEU A 80 -9.45 25.66 24.31
N GLN A 81 -8.39 25.78 23.50
CA GLN A 81 -8.20 26.96 22.66
C GLN A 81 -9.42 27.28 21.78
N PHE A 82 -10.19 26.26 21.42
CA PHE A 82 -11.39 26.40 20.62
C PHE A 82 -12.62 26.90 21.40
N PHE A 83 -12.51 27.10 22.71
CA PHE A 83 -13.52 27.81 23.50
C PHE A 83 -13.82 29.20 22.92
N LYS A 84 -12.84 29.83 22.25
CA LYS A 84 -13.02 31.11 21.56
C LYS A 84 -14.08 31.06 20.45
N SER A 85 -14.19 29.92 19.76
CA SER A 85 -15.07 29.77 18.59
C SER A 85 -16.27 28.86 18.83
N ASP A 86 -16.25 28.04 19.88
CA ASP A 86 -17.31 27.09 20.21
C ASP A 86 -17.50 26.94 21.74
N PRO A 87 -17.88 28.02 22.44
CA PRO A 87 -17.97 28.02 23.91
C PRO A 87 -19.06 27.05 24.42
N ASP A 88 -20.18 26.94 23.72
CA ASP A 88 -21.32 26.13 24.17
C ASP A 88 -20.99 24.63 24.21
N TYR A 89 -20.13 24.14 23.31
CA TYR A 89 -19.66 22.75 23.35
C TYR A 89 -19.02 22.39 24.70
N PHE A 90 -18.24 23.32 25.27
CA PHE A 90 -17.59 23.10 26.56
C PHE A 90 -18.51 23.40 27.74
N LEU A 91 -19.25 24.51 27.71
CA LEU A 91 -20.09 24.94 28.84
C LEU A 91 -21.27 24.00 29.07
N GLU A 92 -21.83 23.44 28.00
CA GLU A 92 -22.89 22.42 28.09
C GLU A 92 -22.33 21.01 28.31
N ARG A 93 -21.00 20.87 28.47
CA ARG A 93 -20.30 19.61 28.72
C ARG A 93 -20.60 18.56 27.64
N ARG A 94 -20.76 18.97 26.39
CA ARG A 94 -21.06 18.05 25.27
C ARG A 94 -19.95 17.03 25.06
N TYR A 95 -18.71 17.36 25.43
CA TYR A 95 -17.57 16.45 25.41
C TYR A 95 -17.73 15.20 26.29
N GLU A 96 -18.71 15.17 27.21
CA GLU A 96 -19.02 13.99 28.02
C GLU A 96 -19.93 12.99 27.30
N ARG A 97 -20.55 13.41 26.19
CA ARG A 97 -21.44 12.59 25.38
C ARG A 97 -20.66 12.06 24.20
N PHE A 98 -20.54 10.73 24.12
CA PHE A 98 -19.78 10.08 23.05
C PHE A 98 -20.25 10.53 21.65
N GLU A 99 -21.56 10.62 21.44
CA GLU A 99 -22.20 10.99 20.17
C GLU A 99 -21.78 12.39 19.69
N GLU A 100 -21.65 13.34 20.61
CA GLU A 100 -21.20 14.71 20.33
C GLU A 100 -19.71 14.74 19.98
N THR A 101 -18.88 14.00 20.73
CA THR A 101 -17.45 13.88 20.45
C THR A 101 -17.17 13.21 19.10
N LEU A 102 -17.91 12.14 18.79
CA LEU A 102 -17.83 11.45 17.50
C LEU A 102 -18.31 12.35 16.37
N GLY A 103 -19.47 13.01 16.55
CA GLY A 103 -20.01 13.94 15.58
C GLY A 103 -19.04 15.07 15.23
N ARG A 104 -18.29 15.56 16.23
CA ARG A 104 -17.22 16.55 16.00
C ARG A 104 -16.07 15.98 15.17
N ALA A 105 -15.51 14.84 15.57
CA ALA A 105 -14.43 14.18 14.84
C ALA A 105 -14.82 13.91 13.37
N LEU A 106 -16.05 13.44 13.14
CA LEU A 106 -16.58 13.20 11.79
C LEU A 106 -16.72 14.49 10.98
N ARG A 107 -17.13 15.62 11.58
CA ARG A 107 -17.17 16.93 10.87
C ARG A 107 -15.78 17.37 10.43
N GLU A 108 -14.77 17.21 11.28
CA GLU A 108 -13.39 17.56 10.95
C GLU A 108 -12.82 16.67 9.85
N LEU A 109 -13.07 15.36 9.91
CA LEU A 109 -12.69 14.41 8.86
C LEU A 109 -13.42 14.69 7.54
N THR A 110 -14.71 15.03 7.58
CA THR A 110 -15.49 15.43 6.39
C THR A 110 -14.95 16.73 5.78
N SER A 111 -14.54 17.69 6.62
CA SER A 111 -13.85 18.90 6.16
C SER A 111 -12.51 18.58 5.49
N ALA A 112 -11.74 17.65 6.05
CA ALA A 112 -10.51 17.17 5.44
C ALA A 112 -10.75 16.47 4.09
N LEU A 113 -11.80 15.64 3.97
CA LEU A 113 -12.23 15.04 2.70
C LEU A 113 -12.53 16.10 1.63
N LYS A 114 -13.31 17.12 1.99
CA LYS A 114 -13.63 18.26 1.10
C LYS A 114 -12.38 19.03 0.67
N LYS A 115 -11.47 19.32 1.60
CA LYS A 115 -10.18 19.98 1.30
C LYS A 115 -9.30 19.16 0.36
N ARG A 116 -9.50 17.84 0.32
CA ARG A 116 -8.81 16.93 -0.59
C ARG A 116 -9.56 16.69 -1.90
N ASP A 117 -10.73 17.28 -2.07
CA ASP A 117 -11.64 17.04 -3.19
C ASP A 117 -11.95 15.53 -3.35
N LEU A 118 -12.33 14.89 -2.23
CA LEU A 118 -12.61 13.45 -2.15
C LEU A 118 -14.02 13.13 -1.65
N ASP A 119 -14.80 14.13 -1.25
CA ASP A 119 -16.13 13.94 -0.65
C ASP A 119 -17.20 13.48 -1.66
N HIS A 120 -16.93 13.63 -2.96
CA HIS A 120 -17.78 13.10 -4.04
C HIS A 120 -17.54 11.62 -4.33
N LYS A 121 -16.49 11.00 -3.78
CA LYS A 121 -16.15 9.61 -4.08
C LYS A 121 -16.92 8.65 -3.15
N PRO A 122 -17.50 7.55 -3.69
CA PRO A 122 -18.17 6.53 -2.87
C PRO A 122 -17.18 5.73 -2.00
N SER A 123 -15.90 5.73 -2.38
CA SER A 123 -14.81 5.08 -1.65
C SER A 123 -13.50 5.78 -1.99
N ILE A 124 -12.54 5.74 -1.06
CA ILE A 124 -11.19 6.26 -1.25
C ILE A 124 -10.16 5.15 -1.08
N SER A 125 -9.03 5.26 -1.78
CA SER A 125 -7.88 4.38 -1.61
C SER A 125 -7.18 4.59 -0.26
N ASP A 126 -6.38 3.61 0.19
CA ASP A 126 -5.58 3.75 1.42
C ASP A 126 -4.64 4.96 1.37
N PHE A 127 -4.09 5.27 0.19
CA PHE A 127 -3.26 6.46 0.03
C PHE A 127 -4.07 7.75 0.22
N GLU A 128 -5.25 7.85 -0.40
CA GLU A 128 -6.16 8.98 -0.23
C GLU A 128 -6.60 9.12 1.24
N PHE A 129 -6.91 8.00 1.90
CA PHE A 129 -7.20 7.97 3.35
C PHE A 129 -6.05 8.57 4.16
N CYS A 130 -4.81 8.17 3.89
CA CYS A 130 -3.63 8.76 4.54
C CYS A 130 -3.55 10.27 4.26
N THR A 131 -3.87 10.74 3.06
CA THR A 131 -3.87 12.20 2.77
C THR A 131 -4.95 12.95 3.54
N VAL A 132 -6.11 12.33 3.78
CA VAL A 132 -7.19 12.88 4.62
C VAL A 132 -6.73 12.94 6.07
N ALA A 133 -6.13 11.87 6.59
CA ALA A 133 -5.58 11.82 7.95
C ALA A 133 -4.48 12.86 8.17
N ILE A 134 -3.58 13.04 7.20
CA ILE A 134 -2.56 14.11 7.22
C ILE A 134 -3.26 15.47 7.24
N THR A 135 -4.25 15.70 6.36
CA THR A 135 -4.98 16.98 6.30
C THR A 135 -5.73 17.29 7.60
N TYR A 136 -6.28 16.28 8.25
CA TYR A 136 -6.86 16.38 9.58
C TYR A 136 -5.79 16.80 10.61
N ASN A 137 -4.61 16.18 10.58
CA ASN A 137 -3.54 16.47 11.53
C ASN A 137 -2.84 17.84 11.31
N THR A 138 -2.64 18.25 10.05
CA THR A 138 -1.79 19.41 9.69
C THR A 138 -2.57 20.57 9.10
N GLY A 139 -3.88 20.42 8.90
CA GLY A 139 -4.75 21.38 8.23
C GLY A 139 -4.71 21.33 6.69
N GLY A 140 -3.76 20.60 6.08
CA GLY A 140 -3.59 20.50 4.63
C GLY A 140 -2.50 19.52 4.17
N PHE A 141 -2.60 19.02 2.94
CA PHE A 141 -1.66 18.05 2.37
C PHE A 141 -0.72 18.68 1.33
N LYS A 142 0.59 18.47 1.45
CA LYS A 142 1.63 18.92 0.51
C LYS A 142 2.12 17.78 -0.38
N PRO A 143 1.74 17.70 -1.66
CA PRO A 143 1.96 16.47 -2.42
C PRO A 143 3.42 16.07 -2.66
N ASN A 144 4.32 17.05 -2.76
CA ASN A 144 5.74 16.81 -2.91
C ASN A 144 6.39 16.10 -1.70
N LYS A 145 5.73 16.11 -0.54
CA LYS A 145 6.20 15.41 0.67
C LYS A 145 5.62 14.01 0.82
N GLY A 146 4.63 13.62 0.02
CA GLY A 146 3.97 12.31 0.14
C GLY A 146 3.48 12.03 1.57
N LEU A 147 3.80 10.86 2.11
CA LEU A 147 3.39 10.48 3.48
C LEU A 147 4.29 11.07 4.59
N LYS A 148 5.42 11.71 4.24
CA LYS A 148 6.37 12.32 5.19
C LYS A 148 5.87 13.66 5.71
N GLN A 149 4.70 13.66 6.34
CA GLN A 149 3.98 14.84 6.82
C GLN A 149 3.29 14.56 8.17
N GLY A 150 3.09 15.63 8.93
CA GLY A 150 2.61 15.58 10.31
C GLY A 150 3.74 15.48 11.32
N HIS A 151 3.42 15.13 12.56
CA HIS A 151 4.42 14.98 13.63
C HIS A 151 5.48 13.93 13.26
N PHE A 152 6.75 14.23 13.52
CA PHE A 152 7.88 13.31 13.32
C PHE A 152 8.40 12.88 14.70
N ASP A 153 8.40 11.59 14.96
CA ASP A 153 8.77 11.02 16.26
C ASP A 153 10.27 10.69 16.41
N GLY A 154 11.08 11.04 15.40
CA GLY A 154 12.49 10.67 15.31
C GLY A 154 12.77 9.50 14.35
N SER A 155 11.74 8.75 13.95
CA SER A 155 11.83 7.63 13.01
C SER A 155 10.90 7.80 11.80
N LYS A 156 9.60 8.05 12.03
CA LYS A 156 8.57 8.16 11.00
C LYS A 156 7.70 9.39 11.19
N TYR A 157 7.11 9.85 10.10
CA TYR A 157 6.08 10.88 10.13
C TYR A 157 4.71 10.27 10.44
N TYR A 158 3.80 11.06 11.02
CA TYR A 158 2.41 10.69 11.27
C TYR A 158 1.74 10.03 10.05
N GLY A 159 1.92 10.58 8.85
CA GLY A 159 1.34 10.00 7.63
C GLY A 159 1.88 8.60 7.28
N GLU A 160 3.14 8.29 7.63
CA GLU A 160 3.73 6.96 7.46
C GLU A 160 3.16 5.99 8.50
N HIS A 161 2.97 6.44 9.75
CA HIS A 161 2.31 5.65 10.79
C HIS A 161 0.87 5.29 10.46
N ILE A 162 0.09 6.22 9.91
CA ILE A 162 -1.30 5.93 9.47
C ILE A 162 -1.30 4.89 8.36
N ASN A 163 -0.36 4.96 7.41
CA ASN A 163 -0.26 3.98 6.35
C ASN A 163 0.09 2.58 6.89
N ASP A 164 1.02 2.49 7.84
CA ASP A 164 1.37 1.23 8.49
C ASP A 164 0.17 0.67 9.28
N TYR A 165 -0.53 1.54 10.03
CA TYR A 165 -1.74 1.18 10.76
C TYR A 165 -2.82 0.64 9.82
N LEU A 166 -3.13 1.33 8.72
CA LEU A 166 -4.14 0.87 7.75
C LEU A 166 -3.78 -0.49 7.20
N ALA A 167 -2.52 -0.69 6.81
CA ALA A 167 -2.11 -1.95 6.24
C ALA A 167 -2.20 -3.11 7.23
N ILE A 168 -1.86 -2.87 8.50
CA ILE A 168 -2.05 -3.84 9.58
C ILE A 168 -3.55 -4.08 9.80
N ALA A 169 -4.35 -3.03 9.93
CA ALA A 169 -5.78 -3.11 10.19
C ALA A 169 -6.53 -3.86 9.07
N ARG A 170 -6.15 -3.65 7.81
CA ARG A 170 -6.68 -4.39 6.66
C ARG A 170 -6.24 -5.86 6.61
N GLY A 171 -5.18 -6.21 7.34
CA GLY A 171 -4.68 -7.57 7.48
C GLY A 171 -5.20 -8.32 8.71
N ILE A 172 -5.93 -7.64 9.62
CA ILE A 172 -6.54 -8.26 10.80
C ILE A 172 -7.96 -8.74 10.41
N PRO A 173 -8.26 -10.05 10.55
CA PRO A 173 -9.63 -10.56 10.38
C PRO A 173 -10.58 -9.90 11.39
N ALA A 174 -11.83 -9.64 11.00
CA ALA A 174 -12.79 -9.01 11.89
C ALA A 174 -13.05 -9.90 13.13
N PRO A 175 -13.23 -9.32 14.35
CA PRO A 175 -13.53 -10.12 15.54
C PRO A 175 -14.82 -10.92 15.37
N GLY A 176 -14.68 -12.25 15.20
CA GLY A 176 -15.75 -13.17 14.79
C GLY A 176 -15.32 -14.16 13.70
N GLU A 177 -14.20 -13.90 13.01
CA GLU A 177 -13.67 -14.71 11.89
C GLU A 177 -12.58 -15.72 12.32
N VAL A 178 -12.58 -16.19 13.57
CA VAL A 178 -11.54 -17.12 14.08
C VAL A 178 -11.85 -18.59 13.76
N GLU A 179 -13.07 -18.90 13.30
CA GLU A 179 -13.24 -20.09 12.46
C GLU A 179 -12.91 -19.69 11.03
N ALA A 180 -12.15 -20.54 10.32
CA ALA A 180 -11.87 -20.40 8.91
C ALA A 180 -13.20 -20.36 8.12
N GLN A 181 -13.83 -19.18 8.09
CA GLN A 181 -14.92 -18.91 7.19
C GLN A 181 -14.30 -19.02 5.80
N PRO A 182 -14.97 -19.74 4.87
CA PRO A 182 -14.55 -19.69 3.47
C PRO A 182 -14.47 -18.20 3.12
N ALA A 183 -13.30 -17.77 2.61
CA ALA A 183 -13.07 -16.36 2.28
C ALA A 183 -14.31 -15.83 1.59
N GLU A 184 -14.90 -14.76 2.13
CA GLU A 184 -16.08 -14.18 1.54
C GLU A 184 -15.81 -14.00 0.04
N PRO A 185 -16.74 -14.43 -0.82
CA PRO A 185 -16.56 -14.25 -2.25
C PRO A 185 -16.30 -12.77 -2.51
N LEU A 186 -15.17 -12.40 -3.14
CA LEU A 186 -14.92 -11.08 -3.71
C LEU A 186 -16.17 -10.56 -4.46
N VAL A 187 -16.97 -9.73 -3.80
CA VAL A 187 -18.20 -9.19 -4.37
C VAL A 187 -17.85 -7.97 -5.22
N LEU A 188 -18.28 -7.98 -6.49
CA LEU A 188 -18.23 -6.78 -7.33
C LEU A 188 -19.26 -5.76 -6.84
N SER A 189 -18.82 -4.52 -6.64
CA SER A 189 -19.66 -3.39 -6.27
C SER A 189 -20.49 -2.85 -7.44
N ALA A 190 -20.03 -3.07 -8.68
CA ALA A 190 -20.77 -2.77 -9.88
C ALA A 190 -22.12 -3.50 -9.90
N THR A 191 -23.20 -2.81 -10.31
CA THR A 191 -24.57 -3.36 -10.31
C THR A 191 -25.20 -3.48 -11.69
N GLY A 192 -24.60 -2.84 -12.70
CA GLY A 192 -25.06 -2.83 -14.09
C GLY A 192 -24.83 -4.15 -14.85
N PRO A 193 -24.98 -4.11 -16.18
CA PRO A 193 -24.99 -5.31 -17.02
C PRO A 193 -23.66 -6.05 -17.03
N PHE A 194 -23.74 -7.37 -17.23
CA PHE A 194 -22.57 -8.21 -17.46
C PHE A 194 -22.17 -8.16 -18.92
N PHE A 195 -20.86 -8.18 -19.16
CA PHE A 195 -20.28 -8.31 -20.48
C PHE A 195 -19.22 -9.41 -20.49
N ARG A 196 -18.94 -9.89 -21.69
CA ARG A 196 -17.78 -10.71 -22.02
C ARG A 196 -16.86 -9.94 -22.96
N VAL A 197 -15.56 -9.99 -22.71
CA VAL A 197 -14.54 -9.46 -23.63
C VAL A 197 -14.55 -10.26 -24.92
N GLU A 198 -14.65 -9.58 -26.06
CA GLU A 198 -14.61 -10.19 -27.39
C GLU A 198 -13.69 -9.38 -28.31
N THR A 199 -12.48 -9.89 -28.45
CA THR A 199 -11.36 -9.26 -29.20
C THR A 199 -10.87 -10.15 -30.33
N LEU A 200 -11.00 -11.48 -30.17
CA LEU A 200 -10.57 -12.53 -31.10
C LEU A 200 -9.08 -12.52 -31.49
N THR A 201 -8.29 -11.61 -30.92
CA THR A 201 -6.93 -11.32 -31.40
C THR A 201 -5.95 -11.04 -30.27
N THR A 202 -6.27 -10.13 -29.36
CA THR A 202 -5.38 -9.70 -28.27
C THR A 202 -6.18 -9.35 -27.02
N SER A 203 -5.54 -9.33 -25.86
CA SER A 203 -6.13 -8.82 -24.62
C SER A 203 -6.77 -7.42 -24.78
N LEU A 204 -7.89 -7.20 -24.11
CA LEU A 204 -8.54 -5.90 -23.98
C LEU A 204 -7.89 -5.12 -22.83
N ARG A 205 -7.61 -3.84 -23.05
CA ARG A 205 -7.00 -2.96 -22.04
C ARG A 205 -8.06 -2.35 -21.13
N LEU A 206 -7.86 -2.52 -19.84
CA LEU A 206 -8.55 -1.77 -18.79
C LEU A 206 -7.74 -0.51 -18.47
N ARG A 207 -8.42 0.63 -18.41
CA ARG A 207 -7.80 1.96 -18.27
C ARG A 207 -8.26 2.70 -17.02
N SER A 208 -7.43 3.60 -16.51
CA SER A 208 -7.80 4.50 -15.41
C SER A 208 -8.72 5.65 -15.84
N GLU A 209 -8.77 5.96 -17.14
CA GLU A 209 -9.55 7.06 -17.72
C GLU A 209 -10.31 6.55 -18.97
N PRO A 210 -11.49 7.10 -19.30
CA PRO A 210 -12.28 6.73 -20.48
C PRO A 210 -11.70 7.34 -21.78
N GLU A 211 -10.40 7.17 -21.99
CA GLU A 211 -9.71 7.67 -23.18
C GLU A 211 -8.51 6.81 -23.56
N ILE A 212 -8.08 6.91 -24.82
CA ILE A 212 -6.78 6.38 -25.25
C ILE A 212 -5.72 7.44 -24.97
N SER A 213 -4.86 7.19 -23.97
CA SER A 213 -3.78 8.11 -23.63
C SER A 213 -2.69 8.17 -24.71
N SER A 214 -1.88 9.24 -24.67
CA SER A 214 -0.57 9.29 -25.35
C SER A 214 0.55 9.34 -24.30
N PRO A 215 1.47 8.35 -24.25
CA PRO A 215 1.51 7.13 -25.06
C PRO A 215 0.33 6.18 -24.79
N LEU A 216 0.03 5.29 -25.75
CA LEU A 216 -1.15 4.41 -25.79
C LEU A 216 -1.41 3.59 -24.51
N THR A 217 -0.37 3.38 -23.71
CA THR A 217 -0.34 2.50 -22.54
C THR A 217 -0.23 3.26 -21.22
N ARG A 218 -0.14 4.61 -21.25
CA ARG A 218 0.07 5.43 -20.05
C ARG A 218 -1.02 5.22 -19.00
N ASN A 219 -2.27 5.15 -19.42
CA ASN A 219 -3.42 4.96 -18.53
C ASN A 219 -3.91 3.51 -18.45
N VAL A 220 -3.13 2.52 -18.93
CA VAL A 220 -3.51 1.10 -18.85
C VAL A 220 -3.16 0.58 -17.46
N ILE A 221 -4.15 0.01 -16.77
CA ILE A 221 -4.00 -0.52 -15.40
C ILE A 221 -4.03 -2.06 -15.35
N ALA A 222 -4.71 -2.69 -16.31
CA ALA A 222 -4.75 -4.14 -16.46
C ALA A 222 -5.07 -4.52 -17.91
N GLU A 223 -4.89 -5.81 -18.20
CA GLU A 223 -5.27 -6.41 -19.48
C GLU A 223 -6.13 -7.64 -19.22
N MET A 224 -7.20 -7.77 -19.99
CA MET A 224 -8.22 -8.80 -19.85
C MET A 224 -8.16 -9.72 -21.07
N PRO A 225 -8.04 -11.04 -20.89
CA PRO A 225 -8.07 -12.00 -21.99
C PRO A 225 -9.37 -11.93 -22.81
N ASP A 226 -9.31 -12.47 -24.02
CA ASP A 226 -10.52 -12.79 -24.78
C ASP A 226 -11.42 -13.74 -23.98
N GLY A 227 -12.74 -13.51 -24.01
CA GLY A 227 -13.72 -14.25 -23.23
C GLY A 227 -13.82 -13.85 -21.75
N TRP A 228 -13.02 -12.89 -21.27
CA TRP A 228 -13.01 -12.53 -19.85
C TRP A 228 -14.32 -11.87 -19.39
N PRO A 229 -14.85 -12.24 -18.21
CA PRO A 229 -16.07 -11.65 -17.68
C PRO A 229 -15.83 -10.30 -17.01
N VAL A 230 -16.75 -9.35 -17.24
CA VAL A 230 -16.74 -8.03 -16.58
C VAL A 230 -18.16 -7.61 -16.21
N ARG A 231 -18.29 -6.73 -15.22
CA ARG A 231 -19.57 -6.14 -14.82
C ARG A 231 -19.50 -4.62 -14.89
N ALA A 232 -20.43 -3.98 -15.59
CA ALA A 232 -20.47 -2.53 -15.68
C ALA A 232 -21.15 -1.88 -14.47
N PHE A 233 -20.82 -0.63 -14.17
CA PHE A 233 -21.50 0.13 -13.11
C PHE A 233 -22.90 0.60 -13.54
N THR A 234 -22.97 1.38 -14.61
CA THR A 234 -24.24 1.98 -15.08
C THR A 234 -24.71 1.44 -16.43
N GLY A 235 -23.81 0.83 -17.22
CA GLY A 235 -24.09 0.44 -18.61
C GLY A 235 -23.83 1.55 -19.64
N GLU A 236 -23.59 2.78 -19.19
CA GLU A 236 -23.41 3.94 -20.07
C GLU A 236 -21.94 4.13 -20.46
N ALA A 237 -21.70 4.41 -21.75
CA ALA A 237 -20.38 4.68 -22.26
C ALA A 237 -20.06 6.18 -22.28
N VAL A 238 -18.87 6.53 -21.83
CA VAL A 238 -18.24 7.84 -21.96
C VAL A 238 -17.13 7.73 -22.99
N ASN A 239 -17.20 8.49 -24.07
CA ASN A 239 -16.21 8.45 -25.17
C ASN A 239 -15.97 7.05 -25.78
N GLY A 240 -17.01 6.21 -25.83
CA GLY A 240 -16.90 4.83 -26.31
C GLY A 240 -16.24 3.87 -25.31
N PHE A 241 -15.99 4.32 -24.08
CA PHE A 241 -15.52 3.50 -22.96
C PHE A 241 -16.62 3.33 -21.92
N ILE A 242 -16.74 2.13 -21.36
CA ILE A 242 -17.66 1.82 -20.27
C ILE A 242 -16.87 1.54 -19.00
N GLU A 243 -17.37 2.05 -17.87
CA GLU A 243 -16.79 1.77 -16.56
C GLU A 243 -17.21 0.36 -16.09
N ILE A 244 -16.21 -0.48 -15.81
CA ILE A 244 -16.39 -1.87 -15.41
C ILE A 244 -15.60 -2.21 -14.16
N GLU A 245 -16.03 -3.29 -13.53
CA GLU A 245 -15.32 -4.05 -12.53
C GLU A 245 -15.09 -5.48 -13.02
N THR A 246 -13.95 -6.04 -12.64
CA THR A 246 -13.62 -7.44 -12.92
C THR A 246 -12.67 -7.98 -11.86
N VAL A 247 -12.63 -9.30 -11.69
CA VAL A 247 -11.65 -9.97 -10.84
C VAL A 247 -10.54 -10.51 -11.72
N ILE A 248 -9.28 -10.16 -11.44
CA ILE A 248 -8.10 -10.70 -12.13
C ILE A 248 -7.16 -11.25 -11.05
N ASP A 249 -6.83 -12.54 -11.15
CA ASP A 249 -5.98 -13.27 -10.20
C ASP A 249 -6.37 -13.02 -8.72
N GLY A 250 -7.67 -13.06 -8.42
CA GLY A 250 -8.21 -12.88 -7.06
C GLY A 250 -8.25 -11.43 -6.56
N THR A 251 -8.04 -10.44 -7.43
CA THR A 251 -8.08 -9.01 -7.08
C THR A 251 -9.13 -8.27 -7.93
N VAL A 252 -9.94 -7.41 -7.31
CA VAL A 252 -10.89 -6.56 -8.05
C VAL A 252 -10.14 -5.41 -8.72
N PHE A 253 -10.36 -5.27 -10.02
CA PHE A 253 -9.95 -4.12 -10.79
C PHE A 253 -11.19 -3.33 -11.22
N ARG A 254 -11.12 -2.01 -11.07
CA ARG A 254 -12.10 -1.05 -11.57
C ARG A 254 -11.45 -0.13 -12.58
N GLY A 255 -12.12 0.14 -13.69
CA GLY A 255 -11.63 1.06 -14.70
C GLY A 255 -12.51 1.12 -15.94
N PHE A 256 -11.97 1.66 -17.03
CA PHE A 256 -12.67 1.90 -18.28
C PHE A 256 -12.16 0.99 -19.39
N SER A 257 -13.08 0.34 -20.12
CA SER A 257 -12.76 -0.51 -21.27
C SER A 257 -13.57 -0.08 -22.50
N SER A 258 -13.01 -0.25 -23.69
CA SER A 258 -13.69 0.11 -24.94
C SER A 258 -14.91 -0.79 -25.14
N LEU A 259 -16.07 -0.16 -25.35
CA LEU A 259 -17.34 -0.84 -25.53
C LEU A 259 -17.36 -1.71 -26.80
N ASP A 260 -16.58 -1.35 -27.82
CA ASP A 260 -16.50 -2.07 -29.11
C ASP A 260 -16.06 -3.55 -28.97
N TYR A 261 -15.45 -3.90 -27.84
CA TYR A 261 -14.94 -5.24 -27.54
C TYR A 261 -15.67 -5.90 -26.36
N LEU A 262 -16.86 -5.41 -26.02
CA LEU A 262 -17.67 -5.94 -24.92
C LEU A 262 -19.05 -6.37 -25.44
N VAL A 263 -19.33 -7.66 -25.31
CA VAL A 263 -20.62 -8.23 -25.70
C VAL A 263 -21.45 -8.49 -24.45
N PRO A 264 -22.71 -7.99 -24.37
CA PRO A 264 -23.60 -8.26 -23.25
C PRO A 264 -23.82 -9.75 -23.04
N VAL A 265 -23.94 -10.17 -21.78
CA VAL A 265 -24.33 -11.54 -21.42
C VAL A 265 -25.48 -11.52 -20.41
N ASP A 266 -26.44 -12.43 -20.59
CA ASP A 266 -27.71 -12.44 -19.84
C ASP A 266 -27.58 -12.88 -18.37
N ALA A 267 -26.47 -13.50 -18.00
CA ALA A 267 -26.21 -13.97 -16.65
C ALA A 267 -24.80 -13.58 -16.19
N ALA A 268 -24.66 -13.37 -14.89
CA ALA A 268 -23.35 -13.40 -14.25
C ALA A 268 -22.70 -14.73 -14.66
N PRO A 269 -21.57 -14.74 -15.39
CA PRO A 269 -20.81 -15.98 -15.52
C PRO A 269 -20.50 -16.48 -14.11
N GLU A 270 -20.31 -17.79 -13.93
CA GLU A 270 -19.73 -18.32 -12.69
C GLU A 270 -18.34 -17.69 -12.55
N VAL A 271 -18.29 -16.47 -12.02
CA VAL A 271 -17.08 -15.90 -11.48
C VAL A 271 -16.77 -16.89 -10.38
N VAL A 272 -15.65 -17.60 -10.53
CA VAL A 272 -15.13 -18.47 -9.48
C VAL A 272 -14.68 -17.52 -8.37
N VAL A 273 -15.65 -16.99 -7.64
CA VAL A 273 -15.47 -16.11 -6.51
C VAL A 273 -15.22 -17.00 -5.29
N SER A 274 -14.18 -17.83 -5.35
CA SER A 274 -13.72 -18.53 -4.16
C SER A 274 -12.30 -19.01 -4.40
N ALA A 275 -11.35 -18.17 -4.04
CA ALA A 275 -10.08 -18.67 -3.60
C ALA A 275 -9.64 -17.82 -2.43
N SER A 276 -10.13 -18.19 -1.25
CA SER A 276 -9.30 -18.05 -0.06
C SER A 276 -7.89 -18.51 -0.43
N LEU A 277 -6.87 -17.69 -0.12
CA LEU A 277 -5.46 -18.11 -0.20
C LEU A 277 -5.21 -19.46 0.50
N ALA A 278 -6.04 -19.82 1.49
CA ALA A 278 -5.96 -21.11 2.17
C ALA A 278 -6.50 -22.26 1.31
N ALA A 279 -7.66 -22.08 0.65
CA ALA A 279 -8.25 -23.11 -0.23
C ALA A 279 -7.45 -23.30 -1.53
N SER A 280 -6.76 -22.27 -2.03
CA SER A 280 -5.90 -22.38 -3.22
C SER A 280 -4.60 -23.15 -2.95
N LYS A 281 -4.08 -23.11 -1.72
CA LYS A 281 -2.87 -23.86 -1.33
C LYS A 281 -3.06 -25.38 -1.37
N GLU A 282 -4.24 -25.89 -1.05
CA GLU A 282 -4.51 -27.35 -1.03
C GLU A 282 -4.49 -28.01 -2.41
N LYS A 283 -4.64 -27.23 -3.50
CA LYS A 283 -4.56 -27.71 -4.89
C LYS A 283 -3.32 -27.21 -5.63
N ALA A 284 -2.33 -26.65 -4.94
CA ALA A 284 -1.13 -26.10 -5.57
C ALA A 284 -0.31 -27.20 -6.26
N ILE A 285 0.09 -26.96 -7.52
CA ILE A 285 1.11 -27.78 -8.16
C ILE A 285 2.39 -27.70 -7.31
N PRO A 286 3.05 -28.83 -6.97
CA PRO A 286 4.18 -28.82 -6.06
C PRO A 286 5.31 -27.90 -6.56
N ALA A 287 5.83 -27.07 -5.64
CA ALA A 287 7.04 -26.31 -5.88
C ALA A 287 8.19 -27.26 -6.25
N VAL A 288 8.98 -26.89 -7.26
CA VAL A 288 10.11 -27.68 -7.73
C VAL A 288 11.40 -26.87 -7.76
N TRP A 289 12.49 -27.56 -7.44
CA TRP A 289 13.83 -27.01 -7.37
C TRP A 289 14.77 -27.87 -8.21
N MET A 290 15.79 -27.24 -8.79
CA MET A 290 16.80 -27.94 -9.57
C MET A 290 17.62 -28.87 -8.65
N PRO A 291 17.59 -30.20 -8.85
CA PRO A 291 18.33 -31.15 -8.03
C PRO A 291 19.82 -30.91 -8.10
N ARG A 292 20.53 -31.09 -7.00
CA ARG A 292 21.94 -30.73 -6.86
C ARG A 292 22.78 -31.95 -6.48
N LYS A 293 23.96 -32.07 -7.07
CA LYS A 293 24.98 -33.01 -6.60
C LYS A 293 25.54 -32.56 -5.25
N GLN A 294 25.64 -33.48 -4.30
CA GLN A 294 26.16 -33.19 -2.96
C GLN A 294 27.52 -32.47 -3.02
N GLY A 295 27.72 -31.47 -2.17
CA GLY A 295 28.96 -30.67 -2.12
C GLY A 295 29.09 -29.56 -3.17
N THR A 296 28.17 -29.44 -4.13
CA THR A 296 28.23 -28.37 -5.15
C THR A 296 27.72 -27.04 -4.59
N ILE A 297 28.48 -25.96 -4.77
CA ILE A 297 28.07 -24.61 -4.36
C ILE A 297 27.82 -23.75 -5.60
N THR A 298 26.65 -23.14 -5.68
CA THR A 298 26.29 -22.13 -6.67
C THR A 298 26.46 -20.75 -6.05
N LYS A 299 27.32 -19.92 -6.66
CA LYS A 299 27.76 -18.65 -6.10
C LYS A 299 27.35 -17.46 -6.96
N ARG A 300 27.20 -16.29 -6.35
CA ARG A 300 26.99 -15.02 -7.07
C ARG A 300 28.18 -14.61 -7.94
N THR A 301 29.39 -15.05 -7.58
CA THR A 301 30.64 -14.71 -8.28
C THR A 301 30.88 -15.51 -9.56
N GLU A 302 29.99 -16.47 -9.86
CA GLU A 302 30.03 -17.33 -11.04
C GLU A 302 28.90 -16.99 -12.01
N ASN A 303 28.98 -17.49 -13.23
CA ASN A 303 27.91 -17.28 -14.21
C ASN A 303 26.62 -17.98 -13.76
N ALA A 304 25.49 -17.41 -14.16
CA ALA A 304 24.20 -17.94 -13.78
C ALA A 304 23.92 -19.32 -14.42
N ASN A 305 23.17 -20.15 -13.69
CA ASN A 305 22.72 -21.46 -14.14
C ASN A 305 21.32 -21.75 -13.55
N ALA A 306 20.83 -22.98 -13.73
CA ALA A 306 19.50 -23.40 -13.26
C ALA A 306 19.39 -23.59 -11.74
N HIS A 307 20.49 -23.62 -10.99
CA HIS A 307 20.46 -23.82 -9.54
C HIS A 307 20.29 -22.49 -8.80
N SER A 308 19.52 -22.55 -7.71
CA SER A 308 19.48 -21.49 -6.68
C SER A 308 20.83 -21.35 -5.99
N LEU A 309 21.09 -20.18 -5.42
CA LEU A 309 22.25 -19.97 -4.56
C LEU A 309 22.22 -20.88 -3.33
N ASN A 310 23.40 -21.28 -2.86
CA ASN A 310 23.58 -22.04 -1.62
C ASN A 310 24.94 -21.74 -0.97
N GLU A 311 25.38 -20.49 -1.05
CA GLU A 311 26.56 -20.00 -0.34
C GLU A 311 26.34 -20.06 1.18
N ALA A 312 27.41 -20.18 1.95
CA ALA A 312 27.33 -20.05 3.40
C ALA A 312 26.92 -18.61 3.79
N ASN A 313 26.25 -18.47 4.94
CA ASN A 313 25.86 -17.19 5.53
C ASN A 313 25.01 -16.31 4.59
N MET A 314 24.13 -16.93 3.82
CA MET A 314 23.10 -16.22 3.06
C MET A 314 22.13 -15.54 4.02
N PRO A 315 21.81 -14.24 3.82
CA PRO A 315 20.81 -13.56 4.64
C PRO A 315 19.41 -14.11 4.34
N GLY A 316 18.52 -13.97 5.31
CA GLY A 316 17.13 -14.37 5.20
C GLY A 316 16.18 -13.24 5.55
N ARG A 317 14.89 -13.47 5.29
CA ARG A 317 13.77 -12.69 5.82
C ARG A 317 12.91 -13.61 6.69
N SER A 318 12.74 -13.29 7.96
CA SER A 318 12.05 -14.14 8.93
C SER A 318 11.34 -13.41 10.06
N SER A 319 11.56 -12.10 10.20
CA SER A 319 10.98 -11.29 11.27
C SER A 319 9.48 -11.05 11.13
N GLY A 320 8.84 -10.59 12.21
CA GLY A 320 7.39 -10.36 12.26
C GLY A 320 6.96 -8.89 12.13
N THR A 321 7.88 -7.93 12.24
CA THR A 321 7.54 -6.50 12.19
C THR A 321 7.96 -5.86 10.86
N PRO A 322 7.20 -4.87 10.34
CA PRO A 322 7.57 -4.19 9.10
C PRO A 322 8.99 -3.61 9.08
N ASP A 323 9.45 -3.06 10.20
CA ASP A 323 10.76 -2.41 10.31
C ASP A 323 11.91 -3.42 10.19
N GLU A 324 11.78 -4.57 10.86
CA GLU A 324 12.75 -5.66 10.76
C GLU A 324 12.74 -6.29 9.37
N LEU A 325 11.54 -6.54 8.80
CA LEU A 325 11.39 -7.08 7.46
C LEU A 325 12.05 -6.18 6.40
N ARG A 326 11.92 -4.86 6.51
CA ARG A 326 12.63 -3.92 5.63
C ARG A 326 14.15 -4.01 5.78
N ALA A 327 14.65 -4.13 7.02
CA ALA A 327 16.08 -4.26 7.29
C ALA A 327 16.67 -5.56 6.73
N GLU A 328 15.95 -6.68 6.88
CA GLU A 328 16.28 -7.98 6.30
C GLU A 328 16.33 -7.90 4.75
N LEU A 329 15.32 -7.30 4.12
CA LEU A 329 15.31 -7.07 2.67
C LEU A 329 16.50 -6.21 2.22
N ALA A 330 16.87 -5.17 2.99
CA ALA A 330 18.05 -4.35 2.70
C ALA A 330 19.36 -5.16 2.78
N THR A 331 19.44 -6.13 3.70
CA THR A 331 20.58 -7.05 3.79
C THR A 331 20.62 -8.02 2.61
N ILE A 332 19.46 -8.54 2.18
CA ILE A 332 19.35 -9.37 0.97
C ILE A 332 19.81 -8.58 -0.27
N ILE A 333 19.35 -7.33 -0.44
CA ILE A 333 19.77 -6.46 -1.55
C ILE A 333 21.28 -6.24 -1.55
N THR A 334 21.85 -5.95 -0.38
CA THR A 334 23.30 -5.73 -0.20
C THR A 334 24.11 -6.99 -0.45
N TYR A 335 23.57 -8.15 -0.07
CA TYR A 335 24.18 -9.44 -0.35
C TYR A 335 24.15 -9.72 -1.86
N LEU A 336 22.99 -9.67 -2.50
CA LEU A 336 22.88 -10.00 -3.91
C LEU A 336 23.63 -9.01 -4.80
N ASP A 337 23.53 -7.71 -4.50
CA ASP A 337 24.22 -6.58 -5.15
C ASP A 337 24.47 -6.81 -6.65
N PRO A 338 23.42 -6.77 -7.49
CA PRO A 338 23.56 -7.00 -8.93
C PRO A 338 24.47 -5.98 -9.61
N ALA A 339 24.72 -4.82 -8.99
CA ALA A 339 25.61 -3.79 -9.53
C ALA A 339 27.10 -4.11 -9.30
N LYS A 340 27.43 -4.97 -8.34
CA LYS A 340 28.82 -5.32 -8.03
C LYS A 340 29.45 -6.15 -9.14
N GLY A 341 30.51 -5.61 -9.75
CA GLY A 341 31.19 -6.25 -10.88
C GLY A 341 31.72 -7.66 -10.61
N ALA A 342 31.99 -8.01 -9.35
CA ALA A 342 32.40 -9.35 -8.94
C ALA A 342 31.23 -10.37 -8.98
N HIS A 343 29.98 -9.93 -8.89
CA HIS A 343 28.80 -10.79 -8.90
C HIS A 343 28.37 -11.13 -10.34
N LYS A 344 29.17 -11.97 -11.00
CA LYS A 344 29.00 -12.37 -12.41
C LYS A 344 27.62 -12.95 -12.73
N ARG A 345 26.93 -13.55 -11.74
CA ARG A 345 25.61 -14.16 -11.90
C ARG A 345 24.56 -13.19 -12.43
N TYR A 346 24.69 -11.91 -12.14
CA TYR A 346 23.73 -10.88 -12.54
C TYR A 346 24.24 -10.00 -13.69
N ARG A 347 25.51 -10.16 -14.06
CA ARG A 347 26.19 -9.23 -14.97
C ARG A 347 25.69 -9.45 -16.40
N PRO A 348 25.08 -8.45 -17.06
CA PRO A 348 24.64 -8.60 -18.44
C PRO A 348 25.85 -8.85 -19.36
N HIS A 349 25.69 -9.74 -20.33
CA HIS A 349 26.71 -10.01 -21.34
C HIS A 349 26.07 -10.56 -22.62
N SER A 350 26.67 -10.30 -23.78
CA SER A 350 26.23 -10.86 -25.07
C SER A 350 24.74 -10.66 -25.37
N GLY A 351 24.16 -9.53 -24.95
CA GLY A 351 22.73 -9.24 -25.10
C GLY A 351 21.80 -10.00 -24.13
N LEU A 352 22.34 -10.83 -23.24
CA LEU A 352 21.63 -11.52 -22.18
C LEU A 352 21.54 -10.65 -20.92
N THR A 353 20.40 -10.75 -20.23
CA THR A 353 20.15 -10.11 -18.93
C THR A 353 19.60 -11.17 -17.99
N PHE A 354 19.79 -10.97 -16.69
CA PHE A 354 19.57 -12.00 -15.67
C PHE A 354 18.56 -11.55 -14.61
N CYS A 355 17.59 -10.72 -15.03
CA CYS A 355 16.57 -10.16 -14.16
C CYS A 355 15.71 -11.24 -13.50
N ASN A 356 15.34 -12.29 -14.23
CA ASN A 356 14.60 -13.44 -13.71
C ASN A 356 15.40 -14.23 -12.66
N ILE A 357 16.72 -14.32 -12.83
CA ILE A 357 17.60 -15.04 -11.89
C ILE A 357 17.78 -14.22 -10.62
N TYR A 358 18.01 -12.92 -10.76
CA TYR A 358 18.05 -12.00 -9.62
C TYR A 358 16.73 -12.01 -8.84
N ALA A 359 15.59 -11.94 -9.52
CA ALA A 359 14.28 -12.02 -8.88
C ALA A 359 14.09 -13.35 -8.14
N HIS A 360 14.48 -14.48 -8.74
CA HIS A 360 14.46 -15.78 -8.09
C HIS A 360 15.33 -15.81 -6.83
N ASP A 361 16.59 -15.39 -6.91
CA ASP A 361 17.51 -15.43 -5.77
C ASP A 361 17.05 -14.48 -4.66
N PHE A 362 16.50 -13.30 -5.01
CA PHE A 362 15.87 -12.39 -4.06
C PHE A 362 14.71 -13.07 -3.31
N CYS A 363 13.78 -13.67 -4.06
CA CYS A 363 12.61 -14.34 -3.46
C CYS A 363 13.04 -15.53 -2.59
N ALA A 364 13.97 -16.35 -3.08
CA ALA A 364 14.47 -17.51 -2.34
C ALA A 364 15.13 -17.13 -1.01
N LEU A 365 15.95 -16.06 -0.99
CA LEU A 365 16.52 -15.53 0.25
C LEU A 365 15.44 -14.91 1.16
N ALA A 366 14.41 -14.30 0.59
CA ALA A 366 13.31 -13.72 1.33
C ALA A 366 12.25 -14.76 1.80
N GLY A 367 12.48 -16.06 1.60
CA GLY A 367 11.56 -17.12 2.00
C GLY A 367 10.32 -17.28 1.11
N VAL A 368 10.32 -16.67 -0.09
CA VAL A 368 9.19 -16.66 -1.03
C VAL A 368 9.49 -17.52 -2.25
N TYR A 369 8.53 -18.35 -2.68
CA TYR A 369 8.70 -19.19 -3.85
C TYR A 369 8.44 -18.42 -5.16
N LEU A 370 9.50 -18.26 -5.96
CA LEU A 370 9.44 -17.88 -7.37
C LEU A 370 10.31 -18.87 -8.14
N PRO A 371 9.83 -19.58 -9.18
CA PRO A 371 10.57 -20.72 -9.73
C PRO A 371 11.77 -20.32 -10.57
N ARG A 372 12.95 -20.88 -10.29
CA ARG A 372 14.08 -20.85 -11.25
C ARG A 372 13.89 -21.83 -12.39
N VAL A 373 13.28 -22.96 -12.04
CA VAL A 373 12.88 -24.06 -12.91
C VAL A 373 11.42 -24.41 -12.60
N TRP A 374 10.70 -24.90 -13.59
CA TRP A 374 9.33 -25.35 -13.43
C TRP A 374 9.08 -26.65 -14.20
N TRP A 375 8.02 -27.35 -13.83
CA TRP A 375 7.56 -28.56 -14.50
C TRP A 375 7.30 -28.31 -15.98
N THR A 376 7.67 -29.28 -16.83
CA THR A 376 7.26 -29.30 -18.23
C THR A 376 5.78 -29.69 -18.34
N ASP A 377 5.13 -29.34 -19.46
CA ASP A 377 3.70 -29.63 -19.67
C ASP A 377 3.40 -31.13 -19.54
N LYS A 378 4.32 -31.97 -20.04
CA LYS A 378 4.28 -33.43 -19.87
C LYS A 378 4.32 -33.86 -18.39
N ALA A 379 5.14 -33.20 -17.57
CA ALA A 379 5.20 -33.47 -16.14
C ALA A 379 3.96 -32.95 -15.40
N LEU A 380 3.41 -31.80 -15.81
CA LEU A 380 2.16 -31.26 -15.27
C LEU A 380 0.97 -32.20 -15.50
N LEU A 381 0.85 -32.81 -16.68
CA LEU A 381 -0.17 -33.82 -16.96
C LEU A 381 -0.06 -35.04 -16.03
N LYS A 382 1.18 -35.47 -15.73
CA LYS A 382 1.42 -36.56 -14.77
C LYS A 382 1.02 -36.16 -13.35
N ILE A 383 1.40 -34.96 -12.91
CA ILE A 383 1.01 -34.43 -11.60
C ILE A 383 -0.52 -34.35 -11.49
N ALA A 384 -1.21 -33.89 -12.53
CA ALA A 384 -2.68 -33.84 -12.56
C ALA A 384 -3.32 -35.23 -12.48
N ALA A 385 -2.64 -36.27 -12.96
CA ALA A 385 -3.07 -37.67 -12.83
C ALA A 385 -2.73 -38.31 -11.47
N GLY A 386 -2.10 -37.56 -10.55
CA GLY A 386 -1.70 -38.04 -9.22
C GLY A 386 -0.28 -38.63 -9.15
N ASP A 387 0.49 -38.60 -10.25
CA ASP A 387 1.88 -39.05 -10.23
C ASP A 387 2.80 -38.02 -9.55
N GLN A 388 3.94 -38.50 -9.06
CA GLN A 388 5.02 -37.65 -8.52
C GLN A 388 6.28 -37.77 -9.39
N PRO A 389 6.34 -37.07 -10.54
CA PRO A 389 7.49 -37.16 -11.43
C PRO A 389 8.76 -36.67 -10.74
N LYS A 390 9.87 -37.39 -10.93
CA LYS A 390 11.18 -36.94 -10.44
C LYS A 390 11.61 -35.68 -11.20
N PRO A 391 12.19 -34.67 -10.53
CA PRO A 391 12.74 -33.49 -11.21
C PRO A 391 14.00 -33.86 -12.00
N LEU A 392 13.92 -33.79 -13.33
CA LEU A 392 14.96 -34.17 -14.28
C LEU A 392 15.12 -33.04 -15.30
N TYR A 393 16.29 -32.42 -15.29
CA TYR A 393 16.57 -31.25 -16.11
C TYR A 393 16.53 -31.57 -17.60
N GLY A 394 15.70 -30.83 -18.35
CA GLY A 394 15.48 -31.04 -19.77
C GLY A 394 14.43 -32.10 -20.12
N ASP A 395 13.88 -32.82 -19.14
CA ASP A 395 12.80 -33.80 -19.32
C ASP A 395 11.54 -33.37 -18.55
N THR A 396 11.58 -33.43 -17.21
CA THR A 396 10.42 -33.09 -16.37
C THR A 396 10.46 -31.67 -15.83
N ILE A 397 11.63 -31.01 -15.81
CA ILE A 397 11.77 -29.60 -15.44
C ILE A 397 12.56 -28.81 -16.48
N ARG A 398 12.24 -27.52 -16.61
CA ARG A 398 12.89 -26.57 -17.51
C ARG A 398 13.14 -25.23 -16.83
N GLU A 399 14.12 -24.48 -17.32
CA GLU A 399 14.38 -23.13 -16.84
C GLU A 399 13.23 -22.15 -17.14
N MET A 400 13.03 -21.19 -16.24
CA MET A 400 12.02 -20.14 -16.38
C MET A 400 12.66 -18.82 -16.81
N ARG A 401 12.29 -18.32 -18.00
CA ARG A 401 12.63 -16.96 -18.46
C ARG A 401 11.61 -15.97 -17.89
N ALA A 402 11.88 -14.66 -18.02
CA ALA A 402 10.94 -13.63 -17.55
C ALA A 402 9.53 -13.75 -18.18
N ASN A 403 9.41 -14.12 -19.46
CA ASN A 403 8.10 -14.36 -20.07
C ASN A 403 7.39 -15.59 -19.47
N ASP A 404 8.15 -16.61 -19.07
CA ASP A 404 7.60 -17.83 -18.49
C ASP A 404 7.17 -17.57 -17.03
N LEU A 405 7.96 -16.78 -16.28
CA LEU A 405 7.60 -16.31 -14.94
C LEU A 405 6.33 -15.46 -14.93
N PHE A 406 6.13 -14.60 -15.94
CA PHE A 406 4.90 -13.83 -16.07
C PHE A 406 3.68 -14.75 -16.11
N ARG A 407 3.72 -15.78 -16.97
CA ARG A 407 2.64 -16.76 -17.09
C ARG A 407 2.50 -17.59 -15.83
N TRP A 408 3.62 -17.99 -15.22
CA TRP A 408 3.60 -18.77 -13.99
C TRP A 408 2.95 -18.02 -12.82
N LEU A 409 3.24 -16.72 -12.65
CA LEU A 409 2.60 -15.90 -11.61
C LEU A 409 1.09 -15.84 -11.81
N ARG A 410 0.63 -15.63 -13.05
CA ARG A 410 -0.80 -15.64 -13.39
C ARG A 410 -1.45 -17.00 -13.13
N ASP A 411 -0.84 -18.08 -13.62
CA ASP A 411 -1.47 -19.39 -13.63
C ASP A 411 -1.30 -20.16 -12.30
N TYR A 412 -0.22 -19.91 -11.56
CA TYR A 412 0.17 -20.67 -10.36
C TYR A 412 0.54 -19.79 -9.16
N GLY A 413 0.74 -18.48 -9.33
CA GLY A 413 1.25 -17.60 -8.27
C GLY A 413 0.35 -17.54 -7.04
N GLY A 414 -0.97 -17.48 -7.23
CA GLY A 414 -1.96 -17.42 -6.15
C GLY A 414 -1.85 -18.57 -5.13
N PRO A 415 -1.92 -19.83 -5.58
CA PRO A 415 -1.64 -21.01 -4.73
C PRO A 415 -0.28 -20.98 -4.02
N HIS A 416 0.70 -20.24 -4.55
CA HIS A 416 2.02 -20.05 -3.95
C HIS A 416 2.14 -18.75 -3.11
N GLY A 417 1.03 -18.08 -2.80
CA GLY A 417 0.99 -16.91 -1.90
C GLY A 417 1.19 -15.56 -2.58
N TRP A 418 1.30 -15.51 -3.91
CA TRP A 418 1.39 -14.24 -4.64
C TRP A 418 0.02 -13.58 -4.82
N LEU A 419 -0.01 -12.26 -4.63
CA LEU A 419 -1.19 -11.42 -4.77
C LEU A 419 -0.95 -10.31 -5.79
N ARG A 420 -1.99 -9.90 -6.53
CA ARG A 420 -1.88 -8.77 -7.46
C ARG A 420 -1.97 -7.45 -6.71
N ALA A 421 -1.10 -6.53 -7.07
CA ALA A 421 -1.32 -5.12 -6.80
C ALA A 421 -2.03 -4.47 -8.01
N THR A 422 -2.92 -3.52 -7.71
CA THR A 422 -3.69 -2.76 -8.69
C THR A 422 -2.96 -1.50 -9.18
N SER A 423 -2.00 -1.02 -8.41
CA SER A 423 -1.22 0.19 -8.74
C SER A 423 0.21 0.12 -8.23
N SER A 424 1.07 0.95 -8.83
CA SER A 424 2.44 1.19 -8.35
C SER A 424 2.48 1.78 -6.94
N THR A 425 1.45 2.55 -6.55
CA THR A 425 1.31 3.10 -5.20
C THR A 425 1.09 2.00 -4.19
N GLU A 426 0.12 1.12 -4.45
CA GLU A 426 -0.15 -0.04 -3.61
C GLU A 426 1.11 -0.92 -3.50
N LEU A 427 1.73 -1.25 -4.63
CA LEU A 427 2.92 -2.10 -4.67
C LEU A 427 4.09 -1.51 -3.86
N GLN A 428 4.33 -0.20 -3.98
CA GLN A 428 5.39 0.46 -3.19
C GLN A 428 5.05 0.49 -1.70
N ASN A 429 3.78 0.71 -1.33
CA ASN A 429 3.35 0.69 0.06
C ASN A 429 3.52 -0.72 0.65
N ARG A 430 3.18 -1.78 -0.08
CA ARG A 430 3.45 -3.18 0.32
C ARG A 430 4.94 -3.42 0.53
N ALA A 431 5.80 -2.93 -0.37
CA ALA A 431 7.25 -3.03 -0.19
C ALA A 431 7.73 -2.28 1.06
N ASN A 432 7.17 -1.10 1.36
CA ASN A 432 7.49 -0.33 2.56
C ASN A 432 7.04 -1.02 3.87
N LEU A 433 6.14 -1.99 3.78
CA LEU A 433 5.76 -2.85 4.90
C LEU A 433 6.63 -4.11 5.01
N GLY A 434 7.62 -4.25 4.12
CA GLY A 434 8.53 -5.38 4.10
C GLY A 434 8.04 -6.57 3.28
N ALA A 435 6.98 -6.43 2.48
CA ALA A 435 6.52 -7.48 1.56
C ALA A 435 7.50 -7.66 0.37
N VAL A 436 7.58 -8.87 -0.18
CA VAL A 436 8.37 -9.15 -1.39
C VAL A 436 7.56 -8.74 -2.61
N CYS A 437 8.01 -7.71 -3.33
CA CYS A 437 7.24 -7.09 -4.41
C CYS A 437 7.99 -7.13 -5.74
N LEU A 438 7.28 -7.31 -6.85
CA LEU A 438 7.87 -7.26 -8.19
C LEU A 438 6.93 -6.65 -9.23
N ILE A 439 7.55 -6.08 -10.27
CA ILE A 439 6.91 -5.71 -11.54
C ILE A 439 7.48 -6.61 -12.62
N ILE A 440 6.62 -7.22 -13.43
CA ILE A 440 7.01 -8.12 -14.51
C ILE A 440 6.25 -7.79 -15.79
N ALA A 441 6.93 -7.81 -16.93
CA ALA A 441 6.33 -7.57 -18.23
C ALA A 441 6.80 -8.55 -19.30
N ARG A 442 5.84 -9.04 -20.08
CA ARG A 442 6.04 -10.04 -21.14
C ARG A 442 6.32 -9.37 -22.48
N ARG A 443 7.28 -9.87 -23.25
CA ARG A 443 7.54 -9.35 -24.62
C ARG A 443 6.42 -9.69 -25.58
N LYS A 444 6.13 -8.76 -26.49
CA LYS A 444 5.26 -8.99 -27.65
C LYS A 444 5.92 -9.85 -28.72
N GLN A 445 7.20 -9.60 -29.00
CA GLN A 445 7.95 -10.37 -29.98
C GLN A 445 8.38 -11.73 -29.40
N GLU A 446 8.03 -12.81 -30.09
CA GLU A 446 8.46 -14.16 -29.76
C GLU A 446 10.00 -14.28 -29.78
N GLY A 447 10.57 -15.10 -28.90
CA GLY A 447 12.02 -15.24 -28.76
C GLY A 447 12.76 -14.07 -28.08
N ARG A 448 12.10 -12.93 -27.81
CA ARG A 448 12.69 -11.85 -26.98
C ARG A 448 12.36 -12.04 -25.51
N SER A 449 13.31 -11.73 -24.63
CA SER A 449 13.12 -11.79 -23.18
C SER A 449 12.26 -10.63 -22.65
N GLY A 450 11.27 -10.98 -21.82
CA GLY A 450 10.58 -10.07 -20.93
C GLY A 450 11.52 -9.41 -19.91
N HIS A 451 10.95 -8.68 -18.96
CA HIS A 451 11.72 -8.04 -17.90
C HIS A 451 10.98 -8.14 -16.57
N VAL A 452 11.75 -8.30 -15.49
CA VAL A 452 11.25 -8.28 -14.12
C VAL A 452 12.16 -7.40 -13.27
N ALA A 453 11.57 -6.62 -12.37
CA ALA A 453 12.29 -5.83 -11.39
C ALA A 453 11.66 -6.02 -10.02
N MET A 454 12.49 -6.15 -8.99
CA MET A 454 12.01 -6.17 -7.62
C MET A 454 11.65 -4.73 -7.23
N VAL A 455 10.50 -4.55 -6.57
CA VAL A 455 10.15 -3.29 -5.91
C VAL A 455 10.56 -3.43 -4.45
N VAL A 456 11.38 -2.49 -3.99
CA VAL A 456 12.07 -2.58 -2.70
C VAL A 456 11.64 -1.46 -1.77
N PRO A 457 11.78 -1.64 -0.44
CA PRO A 457 11.37 -0.62 0.51
C PRO A 457 12.12 0.70 0.31
N GLU A 458 11.41 1.82 0.45
CA GLU A 458 12.01 3.16 0.49
C GLU A 458 12.91 3.32 1.72
N THR A 459 13.98 4.09 1.57
CA THR A 459 14.91 4.43 2.65
C THR A 459 14.96 5.94 2.87
N ALA A 460 15.81 6.40 3.79
CA ALA A 460 16.08 7.83 3.97
C ALA A 460 16.68 8.48 2.71
N THR A 461 17.45 7.73 1.93
CA THR A 461 18.20 8.23 0.77
C THR A 461 17.57 7.87 -0.57
N TRP A 462 16.84 6.76 -0.63
CA TRP A 462 16.27 6.24 -1.87
C TRP A 462 14.76 6.15 -1.74
N THR A 463 14.04 6.85 -2.62
CA THR A 463 12.58 6.92 -2.61
C THR A 463 12.02 6.63 -4.00
N ALA A 464 10.75 6.23 -4.02
CA ALA A 464 9.97 6.16 -5.23
C ALA A 464 9.68 7.58 -5.75
N LYS A 465 9.50 7.72 -7.06
CA LYS A 465 9.03 8.99 -7.64
C LYS A 465 7.51 9.05 -7.56
N ARG A 466 7.01 10.21 -7.17
CA ARG A 466 5.57 10.47 -6.98
C ARG A 466 5.11 11.63 -7.86
N MET A 467 3.85 11.59 -8.28
CA MET A 467 3.17 12.71 -8.96
C MET A 467 2.75 13.80 -7.96
N PRO A 468 2.32 14.99 -8.42
CA PRO A 468 1.72 16.02 -7.55
C PRO A 468 0.43 15.59 -6.84
N GLY A 469 -0.09 14.39 -7.05
CA GLY A 469 -1.15 13.79 -6.23
C GLY A 469 -0.62 12.92 -5.09
N GLY A 470 0.68 12.59 -5.10
CA GLY A 470 1.33 11.67 -4.17
C GLY A 470 1.35 10.19 -4.62
N GLU A 471 0.63 9.88 -5.69
CA GLU A 471 0.68 8.59 -6.39
C GLU A 471 2.08 8.27 -6.89
N VAL A 472 2.49 7.00 -6.78
CA VAL A 472 3.81 6.55 -7.22
C VAL A 472 3.83 6.41 -8.74
N SER A 473 4.60 7.26 -9.42
CA SER A 473 4.84 7.18 -10.87
C SER A 473 6.01 6.26 -11.22
N SER A 474 6.98 6.09 -10.31
CA SER A 474 8.06 5.12 -10.49
C SER A 474 8.46 4.50 -9.15
N PRO A 475 8.07 3.24 -8.89
CA PRO A 475 8.48 2.53 -7.69
C PRO A 475 10.00 2.45 -7.57
N LEU A 476 10.49 2.44 -6.33
CA LEU A 476 11.88 2.17 -6.02
C LEU A 476 12.16 0.69 -6.30
N GLN A 477 13.15 0.44 -7.13
CA GLN A 477 13.46 -0.88 -7.66
C GLN A 477 14.88 -1.32 -7.35
N SER A 478 15.08 -2.63 -7.43
CA SER A 478 16.36 -3.29 -7.56
C SER A 478 16.31 -4.24 -8.76
N GLN A 479 17.34 -4.22 -9.62
CA GLN A 479 17.29 -5.03 -10.85
C GLN A 479 18.65 -5.51 -11.38
N ALA A 480 18.60 -6.64 -12.07
CA ALA A 480 19.66 -7.19 -12.91
C ALA A 480 19.30 -7.15 -14.41
N GLY A 481 19.11 -5.94 -14.95
CA GLY A 481 18.69 -5.70 -16.33
C GLY A 481 19.85 -5.40 -17.28
N SER A 482 19.62 -4.51 -18.25
CA SER A 482 20.68 -3.94 -19.08
C SER A 482 21.59 -2.98 -18.29
N LYS A 483 21.05 -2.38 -17.23
CA LYS A 483 21.77 -1.60 -16.22
C LYS A 483 21.37 -2.10 -14.85
N ASN A 484 22.35 -2.64 -14.12
CA ASN A 484 22.13 -3.18 -12.79
C ASN A 484 22.23 -2.08 -11.75
N PHE A 485 21.37 -2.13 -10.73
CA PHE A 485 21.42 -1.24 -9.58
C PHE A 485 20.70 -1.88 -8.39
N ASN A 486 21.14 -1.52 -7.19
CA ASN A 486 20.56 -1.99 -5.94
C ASN A 486 19.33 -1.16 -5.56
N TYR A 487 19.40 0.15 -5.82
CA TYR A 487 18.33 1.11 -5.58
C TYR A 487 18.26 2.07 -6.77
N GLY A 488 17.08 2.23 -7.33
CA GLY A 488 16.82 3.17 -8.42
C GLY A 488 15.40 3.08 -8.93
N THR A 489 14.91 4.13 -9.58
CA THR A 489 13.54 4.16 -10.14
C THR A 489 13.47 3.72 -11.60
N GLY A 490 14.62 3.41 -12.20
CA GLY A 490 14.73 3.04 -13.61
C GLY A 490 14.15 4.10 -14.55
N THR A 491 13.74 3.66 -15.73
CA THR A 491 12.91 4.47 -16.63
C THR A 491 11.47 4.43 -16.13
N SER A 492 10.84 5.60 -15.97
CA SER A 492 9.45 5.70 -15.52
C SER A 492 8.52 4.88 -16.42
N GLY A 493 7.63 4.11 -15.80
CA GLY A 493 6.62 3.31 -16.50
C GLY A 493 7.18 2.29 -17.50
N TRP A 494 8.42 1.82 -17.36
CA TRP A 494 9.07 0.96 -18.37
C TRP A 494 8.24 -0.27 -18.76
N TRP A 495 7.44 -0.81 -17.84
CA TRP A 495 6.58 -1.98 -18.03
C TRP A 495 5.42 -1.72 -19.00
N THR A 496 5.01 -0.46 -19.15
CA THR A 496 3.98 -0.03 -20.11
C THR A 496 4.55 0.23 -21.50
N ALA A 497 5.87 0.13 -21.72
CA ALA A 497 6.45 0.43 -23.03
C ALA A 497 5.88 -0.48 -24.13
N SER A 498 5.64 0.06 -25.33
CA SER A 498 4.98 -0.61 -26.48
C SER A 498 5.60 -1.95 -26.93
N ARG A 499 6.84 -2.21 -26.53
CA ARG A 499 7.56 -3.48 -26.73
C ARG A 499 7.07 -4.62 -25.84
N PHE A 500 6.30 -4.34 -24.79
CA PHE A 500 5.67 -5.34 -23.94
C PHE A 500 4.24 -5.59 -24.42
N ALA A 501 3.83 -6.86 -24.36
CA ALA A 501 2.46 -7.25 -24.65
C ALA A 501 1.57 -7.00 -23.44
N GLU A 502 2.03 -7.42 -22.26
CA GLU A 502 1.30 -7.37 -20.99
C GLU A 502 2.29 -7.06 -19.86
N PHE A 503 1.77 -6.54 -18.75
CA PHE A 503 2.51 -6.38 -17.50
C PHE A 503 1.66 -6.71 -16.28
N ALA A 504 2.32 -7.00 -15.17
CA ALA A 504 1.70 -7.28 -13.90
C ALA A 504 2.58 -6.81 -12.74
N MET A 505 1.92 -6.54 -11.63
CA MET A 505 2.47 -6.13 -10.34
C MET A 505 2.02 -7.14 -9.30
N TRP A 506 2.97 -7.68 -8.55
CA TRP A 506 2.74 -8.77 -7.61
C TRP A 506 3.45 -8.51 -6.29
N TYR A 507 2.81 -8.89 -5.19
CA TYR A 507 3.43 -8.91 -3.88
C TYR A 507 3.18 -10.24 -3.17
N HIS A 508 4.09 -10.58 -2.27
CA HIS A 508 3.94 -11.66 -1.30
C HIS A 508 4.17 -11.07 0.09
N PRO A 509 3.20 -11.18 1.01
CA PRO A 509 3.26 -10.54 2.33
C PRO A 509 4.43 -11.03 3.18
#